data_AF-A0A061RXT1-F1
#
_entry.id   AF-A0A061RXT1-F1
#
_cell.length_a   1.000
_cell.length_b   1.000
_cell.length_c   1.000
_cell.angle_alpha   90.00
_cell.angle_beta   90.00
_cell.angle_gamma   90.00
#
_symmetry.space_group_name_H-M   'P 1'
#
loop_
_entity.id
_entity.type
_entity.pdbx_description
1 polymer ?
#
loop_
_entity_poly.entity_id
_entity_poly.type
_entity_poly.pdbx_seq_one_letter_code
_entity_poly.pdbx_strand_id
1 'polypeptide(L)'
;MTVNCFICSWRKSKVQDVNCKTERQPDLKVRGRWLQDLFPEGYIFRPERYPDQREWDMVMTNNPGWSYRVEASSTVTCFSSCFELGALTYDAAHALAKILSVRDPELREIEAVTRGFRLYATLLGVCLAEIQHVVHKADRLGYEFYYGSGANSEKTNLLKNFLDPAIYELNDHQLQLSVEMQMWTVEPRQLTRDSLARVLNRLELTRKTALDLVLVLIHDLNFHVRKNFTQKETWKVIKDRIPWEKVNDFPKYRGRRFRVLTSLVAGIPKSERAIRLRSLVPAPFPLPIPLILLVCDIFHRRYFEAPLQRVIVAGEGSST
;
A
#
# COMPACT_ATOMS: atom_id res chain seq x y z
N MET A 1 1.44 -6.89 45.62
CA MET A 1 0.31 -7.28 44.74
C MET A 1 0.78 -7.19 43.31
N THR A 2 1.10 -8.34 42.74
CA THR A 2 1.74 -8.51 41.44
C THR A 2 0.65 -8.65 40.39
N VAL A 3 0.49 -7.64 39.54
CA VAL A 3 -0.45 -7.71 38.41
C VAL A 3 0.23 -8.45 37.27
N ASN A 4 -0.15 -9.71 37.11
CA ASN A 4 0.32 -10.58 36.03
C ASN A 4 -0.06 -9.99 34.67
N CYS A 5 0.98 -9.80 33.85
CA CYS A 5 0.90 -9.28 32.49
C CYS A 5 0.37 -10.38 31.55
N PHE A 6 -0.86 -10.20 31.04
CA PHE A 6 -1.61 -11.18 30.23
C PHE A 6 -1.09 -11.39 28.79
N ILE A 7 0.14 -10.96 28.47
CA ILE A 7 0.69 -10.98 27.09
C ILE A 7 1.69 -12.14 26.85
N CYS A 8 1.83 -13.07 27.81
CA CYS A 8 2.76 -14.20 27.69
C CYS A 8 2.16 -15.58 27.36
N SER A 9 0.86 -15.73 27.08
CA SER A 9 0.26 -17.07 26.88
C SER A 9 -0.04 -17.50 25.43
N TRP A 10 0.35 -16.75 24.40
CA TRP A 10 0.19 -17.20 22.99
C TRP A 10 1.43 -17.91 22.43
N ARG A 11 2.34 -18.38 23.30
CA ARG A 11 3.42 -19.30 22.93
C ARG A 11 2.89 -20.74 22.93
N LYS A 12 3.01 -21.37 21.76
CA LYS A 12 2.74 -22.78 21.37
C LYS A 12 1.51 -22.97 20.48
N SER A 13 1.38 -22.18 19.41
CA SER A 13 0.99 -22.84 18.15
C SER A 13 2.27 -23.33 17.52
N LYS A 14 2.41 -24.65 17.40
CA LYS A 14 3.48 -25.30 16.63
C LYS A 14 3.52 -24.57 15.29
N VAL A 15 4.62 -23.86 15.02
CA VAL A 15 5.05 -23.63 13.66
C VAL A 15 5.28 -25.03 13.12
N GLN A 16 4.25 -25.62 12.52
CA GLN A 16 4.47 -26.75 11.63
C GLN A 16 5.48 -26.22 10.63
N ASP A 17 6.67 -26.82 10.65
CA ASP A 17 7.55 -26.84 9.51
C ASP A 17 6.70 -27.30 8.33
N VAL A 18 6.14 -26.34 7.60
CA VAL A 18 5.56 -26.58 6.30
C VAL A 18 6.77 -27.00 5.49
N ASN A 19 6.86 -28.31 5.32
CA ASN A 19 7.76 -28.98 4.42
C ASN A 19 7.39 -28.47 3.02
N CYS A 20 7.93 -27.30 2.68
CA CYS A 20 7.60 -26.55 1.49
C CYS A 20 8.34 -27.24 0.35
N LYS A 21 7.77 -28.34 -0.14
CA LYS A 21 7.91 -28.64 -1.56
C LYS A 21 7.40 -27.38 -2.25
N THR A 22 8.31 -26.62 -2.85
CA THR A 22 8.03 -25.34 -3.49
C THR A 22 7.15 -25.59 -4.71
N GLU A 23 5.86 -25.84 -4.49
CA GLU A 23 4.86 -25.69 -5.55
C GLU A 23 4.96 -24.22 -5.98
N ARG A 24 5.52 -23.99 -7.17
CA ARG A 24 5.56 -22.67 -7.77
C ARG A 24 4.12 -22.16 -7.80
N GLN A 25 3.88 -21.05 -7.10
CA GLN A 25 2.58 -20.41 -7.13
C GLN A 25 2.20 -20.06 -8.58
N PRO A 26 0.91 -20.08 -8.95
CA PRO A 26 0.47 -19.76 -10.30
C PRO A 26 0.94 -18.35 -10.71
N ASP A 27 1.12 -18.15 -12.02
CA ASP A 27 1.49 -16.85 -12.57
C ASP A 27 0.42 -15.82 -12.26
N LEU A 28 0.75 -14.92 -11.34
CA LEU A 28 -0.09 -13.80 -10.94
C LEU A 28 0.31 -12.56 -11.72
N LYS A 29 -0.68 -11.78 -12.15
CA LYS A 29 -0.47 -10.52 -12.85
C LYS A 29 -0.52 -9.34 -11.89
N VAL A 30 0.25 -8.29 -12.15
CA VAL A 30 0.02 -6.97 -11.53
C VAL A 30 -1.37 -6.47 -11.94
N ARG A 31 -2.15 -6.01 -10.96
CA ARG A 31 -3.52 -5.53 -11.16
C ARG A 31 -3.77 -4.29 -10.31
N GLY A 32 -4.82 -3.54 -10.65
CA GLY A 32 -5.23 -2.33 -9.93
C GLY A 32 -5.19 -1.12 -10.85
N ARG A 33 -6.19 -0.24 -10.74
CA ARG A 33 -6.45 0.80 -11.74
C ARG A 33 -5.26 1.70 -12.06
N TRP A 34 -4.55 2.23 -11.07
CA TRP A 34 -3.36 3.05 -11.34
C TRP A 34 -2.09 2.24 -11.63
N LEU A 35 -2.01 0.97 -11.22
CA LEU A 35 -0.87 0.13 -11.58
C LEU A 35 -0.89 -0.30 -13.05
N GLN A 36 -2.06 -0.29 -13.69
CA GLN A 36 -2.16 -0.54 -15.14
C GLN A 36 -1.44 0.52 -15.97
N ASP A 37 -1.30 1.75 -15.45
CA ASP A 37 -0.49 2.82 -16.08
C ASP A 37 1.00 2.43 -16.14
N LEU A 38 1.49 1.64 -15.18
CA LEU A 38 2.88 1.22 -15.10
C LEU A 38 3.13 -0.17 -15.72
N PHE A 39 2.14 -1.07 -15.61
CA PHE A 39 2.23 -2.47 -16.01
C PHE A 39 0.98 -2.90 -16.78
N PRO A 40 0.76 -2.40 -18.01
CA PRO A 40 -0.49 -2.61 -18.76
C PRO A 40 -0.78 -4.09 -19.06
N GLU A 41 0.27 -4.88 -19.30
CA GLU A 41 0.13 -6.33 -19.53
C GLU A 41 0.03 -7.15 -18.24
N GLY A 42 0.24 -6.50 -17.09
CA GLY A 42 0.28 -7.13 -15.77
C GLY A 42 1.58 -7.86 -15.46
N TYR A 43 2.67 -7.61 -16.20
CA TYR A 43 3.99 -8.20 -15.96
C TYR A 43 5.02 -7.14 -15.64
N ILE A 44 6.02 -7.52 -14.84
CA ILE A 44 7.13 -6.65 -14.45
C ILE A 44 8.30 -6.94 -15.40
N PHE A 45 8.53 -6.03 -16.34
CA PHE A 45 9.59 -6.15 -17.34
C PHE A 45 10.92 -5.56 -16.84
N ARG A 46 12.02 -6.05 -17.39
CA ARG A 46 13.37 -5.54 -17.09
C ARG A 46 13.50 -4.09 -17.58
N PRO A 47 13.80 -3.12 -16.70
CA PRO A 47 14.15 -1.78 -17.15
C PRO A 47 15.60 -1.74 -17.65
N GLU A 48 15.90 -0.79 -18.55
CA GLU A 48 17.21 -0.68 -19.22
C GLU A 48 18.40 -0.59 -18.24
N ARG A 49 18.19 -0.01 -17.06
CA ARG A 49 19.19 0.12 -15.98
C ARG A 49 19.64 -1.20 -15.32
N TYR A 50 19.09 -2.34 -15.77
CA TYR A 50 19.53 -3.68 -15.41
C TYR A 50 20.06 -4.37 -16.66
N PRO A 51 21.37 -4.43 -16.93
CA PRO A 51 21.89 -4.86 -18.24
C PRO A 51 21.74 -6.37 -18.50
N ASP A 52 21.75 -7.20 -17.46
CA ASP A 52 21.70 -8.66 -17.60
C ASP A 52 20.26 -9.20 -17.49
N GLN A 53 19.71 -9.64 -18.63
CA GLN A 53 18.40 -10.28 -18.70
C GLN A 53 18.34 -11.60 -17.91
N ARG A 54 19.41 -12.41 -17.94
CA ARG A 54 19.42 -13.70 -17.25
C ARG A 54 19.43 -13.50 -15.75
N GLU A 55 20.21 -12.54 -15.26
CA GLU A 55 20.19 -12.17 -13.85
C GLU A 55 18.82 -11.65 -13.43
N TRP A 56 18.23 -10.74 -14.21
CA TRP A 56 16.88 -10.24 -13.96
C TRP A 56 15.87 -11.37 -13.81
N ASP A 57 15.83 -12.30 -14.77
CA ASP A 57 14.90 -13.42 -14.75
C ASP A 57 15.18 -14.37 -13.59
N MET A 58 16.45 -14.59 -13.23
CA MET A 58 16.82 -15.39 -12.07
C MET A 58 16.37 -14.73 -10.76
N VAL A 59 16.48 -13.41 -10.63
CA VAL A 59 16.17 -12.68 -9.39
C VAL A 59 14.65 -12.41 -9.26
N MET A 60 13.99 -11.98 -10.33
CA MET A 60 12.60 -11.50 -10.30
C MET A 60 11.59 -12.61 -10.59
N THR A 61 11.96 -13.62 -11.40
CA THR A 61 11.03 -14.65 -11.87
C THR A 61 11.34 -16.03 -11.28
N ASN A 62 12.58 -16.50 -11.39
CA ASN A 62 12.96 -17.89 -11.10
C ASN A 62 13.76 -18.08 -9.80
N ASN A 63 13.65 -17.13 -8.87
CA ASN A 63 14.51 -17.08 -7.69
C ASN A 63 14.26 -18.24 -6.71
N PRO A 64 15.25 -19.10 -6.44
CA PRO A 64 15.06 -20.25 -5.55
C PRO A 64 14.89 -19.85 -4.08
N GLY A 65 15.33 -18.64 -3.68
CA GLY A 65 15.14 -18.10 -2.34
C GLY A 65 13.72 -17.60 -2.07
N TRP A 66 12.84 -17.61 -3.08
CA TRP A 66 11.49 -17.08 -3.04
C TRP A 66 10.49 -18.08 -3.62
N SER A 67 9.40 -18.34 -2.89
CA SER A 67 8.35 -19.28 -3.31
C SER A 67 7.43 -18.75 -4.43
N TYR A 68 7.67 -17.53 -4.91
CA TYR A 68 6.81 -16.83 -5.85
C TYR A 68 7.58 -15.81 -6.70
N ARG A 69 7.03 -15.48 -7.87
CA ARG A 69 7.54 -14.41 -8.75
C ARG A 69 7.28 -13.02 -8.18
N VAL A 70 8.00 -12.00 -8.65
CA VAL A 70 7.88 -10.62 -8.14
C VAL A 70 6.46 -10.07 -8.24
N GLU A 71 5.70 -10.45 -9.26
CA GLU A 71 4.31 -10.00 -9.45
C GLU A 71 3.41 -10.42 -8.29
N ALA A 72 3.74 -11.50 -7.58
CA ALA A 72 3.02 -12.00 -6.41
C ALA A 72 3.58 -11.46 -5.07
N SER A 73 4.57 -10.57 -5.09
CA SER A 73 5.22 -10.08 -3.88
C SER A 73 4.27 -9.28 -2.99
N SER A 74 4.65 -9.13 -1.72
CA SER A 74 3.93 -8.28 -0.78
C SER A 74 3.91 -6.82 -1.24
N THR A 75 5.02 -6.32 -1.79
CA THR A 75 5.10 -4.95 -2.34
C THR A 75 4.05 -4.73 -3.42
N VAL A 76 4.00 -5.61 -4.43
CA VAL A 76 3.02 -5.51 -5.52
C VAL A 76 1.60 -5.63 -4.99
N THR A 77 1.35 -6.60 -4.12
CA THR A 77 0.01 -6.86 -3.54
C THR A 77 -0.50 -5.66 -2.73
N CYS A 78 0.36 -5.07 -1.90
CA CYS A 78 0.05 -3.90 -1.09
C CYS A 78 -0.29 -2.69 -1.96
N PHE A 79 0.54 -2.37 -2.96
CA PHE A 79 0.29 -1.22 -3.84
C PHE A 79 -0.88 -1.44 -4.80
N SER A 80 -1.09 -2.66 -5.29
CA SER A 80 -2.28 -3.01 -6.09
C SER A 80 -3.56 -2.66 -5.33
N SER A 81 -3.62 -3.08 -4.06
CA SER A 81 -4.76 -2.82 -3.20
C SER A 81 -4.87 -1.34 -2.86
N CYS A 82 -3.77 -0.70 -2.47
CA CYS A 82 -3.74 0.71 -2.10
C CYS A 82 -4.21 1.62 -3.24
N PHE A 83 -3.74 1.39 -4.47
CA PHE A 83 -4.10 2.19 -5.64
C PHE A 83 -5.51 1.91 -6.16
N GLU A 84 -6.06 0.72 -5.94
CA GLU A 84 -7.47 0.45 -6.21
C GLU A 84 -8.39 1.30 -5.30
N LEU A 85 -8.04 1.40 -4.02
CA LEU A 85 -8.72 2.31 -3.08
C LEU A 85 -8.48 3.79 -3.41
N GLY A 86 -7.26 4.14 -3.79
CA GLY A 86 -6.89 5.50 -4.22
C GLY A 86 -7.75 5.95 -5.41
N ALA A 87 -7.87 5.10 -6.43
CA ALA A 87 -8.69 5.37 -7.60
C ALA A 87 -10.17 5.59 -7.26
N LEU A 88 -10.76 4.77 -6.36
CA LEU A 88 -12.17 4.94 -5.97
C LEU A 88 -12.40 6.25 -5.22
N THR A 89 -11.43 6.62 -4.37
CA THR A 89 -11.47 7.90 -3.65
C THR A 89 -11.36 9.08 -4.62
N TYR A 90 -10.49 8.96 -5.62
CA TYR A 90 -10.28 9.97 -6.64
C TYR A 90 -11.54 10.20 -7.48
N ASP A 91 -12.19 9.13 -7.94
CA ASP A 91 -13.45 9.22 -8.66
C ASP A 91 -14.55 9.89 -7.83
N ALA A 92 -14.65 9.53 -6.55
CA ALA A 92 -15.62 10.13 -5.64
C ALA A 92 -15.34 11.62 -5.39
N ALA A 93 -14.07 12.03 -5.33
CA ALA A 93 -13.68 13.43 -5.20
C ALA A 93 -14.05 14.24 -6.47
N HIS A 94 -13.85 13.67 -7.66
CA HIS A 94 -14.30 14.28 -8.91
C HIS A 94 -15.83 14.34 -9.02
N ALA A 95 -16.52 13.30 -8.58
CA ALA A 95 -17.98 13.31 -8.51
C ALA A 95 -18.50 14.38 -7.53
N LEU A 96 -17.82 14.60 -6.40
CA LEU A 96 -18.13 15.68 -5.48
C LEU A 96 -18.01 17.06 -6.15
N ALA A 97 -17.04 17.24 -7.06
CA ALA A 97 -16.90 18.48 -7.83
C ALA A 97 -18.07 18.70 -8.80
N LYS A 98 -18.55 17.63 -9.46
CA LYS A 98 -19.76 17.68 -10.29
C LYS A 98 -21.01 18.00 -9.48
N ILE A 99 -21.14 17.45 -8.27
CA ILE A 99 -22.25 17.78 -7.38
C ILE A 99 -22.21 19.27 -7.04
N LEU A 100 -21.05 19.78 -6.61
CA LEU A 100 -20.82 21.19 -6.26
C LEU A 100 -21.03 22.16 -7.45
N SER A 101 -21.00 21.66 -8.69
CA SER A 101 -21.34 22.49 -9.85
C SER A 101 -22.83 22.72 -10.04
N VAL A 102 -23.68 21.91 -9.41
CA VAL A 102 -25.14 21.93 -9.59
C VAL A 102 -25.87 22.26 -8.29
N ARG A 103 -25.39 21.77 -7.14
CA ARG A 103 -25.98 21.99 -5.82
C ARG A 103 -24.93 21.95 -4.71
N ASP A 104 -25.32 22.37 -3.52
CA ASP A 104 -24.48 22.16 -2.34
C ASP A 104 -24.36 20.64 -2.03
N PRO A 105 -23.13 20.13 -1.80
CA PRO A 105 -22.93 18.77 -1.35
C PRO A 105 -23.49 18.54 0.05
N GLU A 106 -24.10 17.37 0.25
CA GLU A 106 -24.56 16.97 1.57
C GLU A 106 -23.36 16.59 2.44
N LEU A 107 -23.47 16.81 3.76
CA LEU A 107 -22.40 16.47 4.71
C LEU A 107 -21.94 15.00 4.58
N ARG A 108 -22.86 14.07 4.35
CA ARG A 108 -22.54 12.64 4.18
C ARG A 108 -21.67 12.35 2.95
N GLU A 109 -21.77 13.17 1.91
CA GLU A 109 -20.98 13.05 0.68
C GLU A 109 -19.54 13.52 0.94
N ILE A 110 -19.40 14.68 1.59
CA ILE A 110 -18.11 15.22 2.04
C ILE A 110 -17.43 14.24 3.01
N GLU A 111 -18.15 13.74 4.02
CA GLU A 111 -17.63 12.76 4.97
C GLU A 111 -17.16 11.47 4.29
N ALA A 112 -17.87 11.00 3.27
CA ALA A 112 -17.51 9.78 2.56
C ALA A 112 -16.16 9.97 1.83
N VAL A 113 -16.00 11.06 1.08
CA VAL A 113 -14.77 11.37 0.35
C VAL A 113 -13.60 11.59 1.33
N THR A 114 -13.79 12.38 2.39
CA THR A 114 -12.76 12.61 3.41
C THR A 114 -12.34 11.32 4.12
N ARG A 115 -13.29 10.45 4.49
CA ARG A 115 -12.97 9.14 5.10
C ARG A 115 -12.24 8.22 4.13
N GLY A 116 -12.64 8.22 2.86
CA GLY A 116 -11.98 7.47 1.80
C GLY A 116 -10.53 7.89 1.64
N PHE A 117 -10.28 9.19 1.52
CA PHE A 117 -8.94 9.75 1.40
C PHE A 117 -8.06 9.42 2.60
N ARG A 118 -8.57 9.61 3.83
CA ARG A 118 -7.81 9.27 5.04
C ARG A 118 -7.43 7.80 5.10
N LEU A 119 -8.30 6.90 4.63
CA LEU A 119 -8.00 5.47 4.57
C LEU A 119 -6.92 5.17 3.53
N TYR A 120 -7.05 5.74 2.32
CA TYR A 120 -6.04 5.62 1.25
C TYR A 120 -4.67 6.13 1.71
N ALA A 121 -4.59 7.36 2.23
CA ALA A 121 -3.35 7.95 2.74
C ALA A 121 -2.73 7.10 3.86
N THR A 122 -3.56 6.61 4.81
CA THR A 122 -3.08 5.72 5.87
C THR A 122 -2.50 4.42 5.29
N LEU A 123 -3.18 3.80 4.32
CA LEU A 123 -2.72 2.58 3.67
C LEU A 123 -1.38 2.79 2.99
N LEU A 124 -1.24 3.85 2.20
CA LEU A 124 0.00 4.15 1.50
C LEU A 124 1.15 4.39 2.48
N GLY A 125 0.92 5.22 3.51
CA GLY A 125 1.90 5.51 4.54
C GLY A 125 2.37 4.26 5.30
N VAL A 126 1.47 3.31 5.62
CA VAL A 126 1.87 2.01 6.20
C VAL A 126 2.79 1.25 5.27
N CYS A 127 2.41 1.11 3.99
CA CYS A 127 3.20 0.34 3.02
C CYS A 127 4.59 0.95 2.81
N LEU A 128 4.67 2.27 2.72
CA LEU A 128 5.94 2.98 2.56
C LEU A 128 6.82 2.88 3.81
N ALA A 129 6.25 2.99 5.01
CA ALA A 129 6.99 2.85 6.26
C ALA A 129 7.60 1.44 6.44
N GLU A 130 6.85 0.39 6.09
CA GLU A 130 7.36 -0.99 6.12
C GLU A 130 8.54 -1.17 5.15
N ILE A 131 8.45 -0.59 3.96
CA ILE A 131 9.51 -0.62 2.95
C ILE A 131 10.74 0.15 3.42
N GLN A 132 10.56 1.36 3.96
CA GLN A 132 11.65 2.18 4.47
C GLN A 132 12.41 1.45 5.59
N HIS A 133 11.68 0.76 6.48
CA HIS A 133 12.27 -0.10 7.51
C HIS A 133 13.13 -1.23 6.92
N VAL A 134 12.67 -1.89 5.85
CA VAL A 134 13.46 -2.92 5.14
C VAL A 134 14.75 -2.33 4.58
N VAL A 135 14.69 -1.17 3.93
CA VAL A 135 15.87 -0.50 3.35
C VAL A 135 16.87 -0.12 4.44
N HIS A 136 16.41 0.52 5.52
CA HIS A 136 17.28 0.91 6.63
C HIS A 136 17.89 -0.28 7.37
N LYS A 137 17.15 -1.39 7.47
CA LYS A 137 17.68 -2.62 8.08
C LYS A 137 18.74 -3.27 7.17
N ALA A 138 18.52 -3.29 5.87
CA ALA A 138 19.51 -3.79 4.90
C ALA A 138 20.82 -2.99 4.97
N ASP A 139 20.72 -1.66 5.01
CA ASP A 139 21.86 -0.75 5.15
C ASP A 139 22.68 -1.02 6.42
N ARG A 140 22.01 -1.21 7.57
CA ARG A 140 22.68 -1.57 8.84
C ARG A 140 23.34 -2.95 8.83
N LEU A 141 22.91 -3.82 7.92
CA LEU A 141 23.51 -5.14 7.71
C LEU A 141 24.63 -5.10 6.66
N GLY A 142 24.96 -3.92 6.11
CA GLY A 142 25.99 -3.73 5.10
C GLY A 142 25.54 -3.97 3.66
N TYR A 143 24.23 -4.09 3.42
CA TYR A 143 23.68 -4.24 2.07
C TYR A 143 23.29 -2.86 1.52
N GLU A 144 23.99 -2.45 0.46
CA GLU A 144 23.69 -1.22 -0.26
C GLU A 144 22.70 -1.49 -1.39
N PHE A 145 21.54 -0.84 -1.34
CA PHE A 145 20.54 -0.92 -2.40
C PHE A 145 20.64 0.31 -3.29
N TYR A 146 20.65 0.10 -4.60
CA TYR A 146 20.84 1.17 -5.58
C TYR A 146 19.64 1.29 -6.53
N TYR A 147 19.48 2.48 -7.11
CA TYR A 147 18.66 2.67 -8.30
C TYR A 147 19.41 2.06 -9.50
N GLY A 148 18.95 0.90 -9.99
CA GLY A 148 19.63 0.06 -10.99
C GLY A 148 20.40 -1.13 -10.39
N SER A 149 21.15 -1.83 -11.24
CA SER A 149 21.84 -3.07 -10.87
C SER A 149 23.03 -2.91 -9.92
N GLY A 150 23.53 -1.69 -9.73
CA GLY A 150 24.66 -1.40 -8.86
C GLY A 150 24.94 0.10 -8.72
N ALA A 151 26.04 0.42 -8.02
CA ALA A 151 26.49 1.79 -7.84
C ALA A 151 26.81 2.47 -9.18
N ASN A 152 26.45 3.74 -9.32
CA ASN A 152 27.03 4.60 -10.35
C ASN A 152 28.49 4.97 -9.98
N SER A 153 29.20 5.62 -10.89
CA SER A 153 30.60 6.03 -10.72
C SER A 153 30.85 6.86 -9.45
N GLU A 154 29.83 7.59 -8.97
CA GLU A 154 29.89 8.49 -7.82
C GLU A 154 29.25 7.92 -6.55
N LYS A 155 28.70 6.69 -6.60
CA LYS A 155 27.89 6.04 -5.53
C LYS A 155 26.73 6.89 -5.00
N THR A 156 26.20 7.82 -5.79
CA THR A 156 25.13 8.74 -5.39
C THR A 156 23.74 8.10 -5.51
N ASN A 157 23.60 7.02 -6.29
CA ASN A 157 22.33 6.37 -6.61
C ASN A 157 21.83 5.37 -5.54
N LEU A 158 22.20 5.54 -4.27
CA LEU A 158 21.64 4.73 -3.19
C LEU A 158 20.14 4.97 -3.06
N LEU A 159 19.35 3.90 -2.99
CA LEU A 159 17.88 4.00 -2.90
C LEU A 159 17.46 4.82 -1.67
N LYS A 160 18.10 4.66 -0.52
CA LYS A 160 17.74 5.41 0.70
C LYS A 160 17.81 6.93 0.50
N ASN A 161 18.78 7.42 -0.27
CA ASN A 161 18.97 8.86 -0.53
C ASN A 161 17.80 9.44 -1.35
N PHE A 162 17.14 8.62 -2.15
CA PHE A 162 15.97 9.00 -2.94
C PHE A 162 14.65 8.72 -2.18
N LEU A 163 14.54 7.53 -1.57
CA LEU A 163 13.32 7.05 -0.94
C LEU A 163 12.97 7.83 0.32
N ASP A 164 13.94 8.12 1.20
CA ASP A 164 13.66 8.81 2.46
C ASP A 164 13.02 10.19 2.26
N PRO A 165 13.59 11.10 1.44
CA PRO A 165 12.95 12.39 1.18
C PRO A 165 11.63 12.25 0.42
N ALA A 166 11.55 11.37 -0.58
CA ALA A 166 10.33 11.20 -1.38
C ALA A 166 9.16 10.66 -0.53
N ILE A 167 9.41 9.70 0.36
CA ILE A 167 8.41 9.15 1.29
C ILE A 167 7.97 10.23 2.29
N TYR A 168 8.91 11.00 2.83
CA TYR A 168 8.60 12.08 3.76
C TYR A 168 7.70 13.14 3.12
N GLU A 169 8.09 13.65 1.95
CA GLU A 169 7.34 14.67 1.21
C GLU A 169 5.94 14.18 0.83
N LEU A 170 5.82 12.94 0.33
CA LEU A 170 4.54 12.36 -0.02
C LEU A 170 3.61 12.23 1.19
N ASN A 171 4.14 11.77 2.33
CA ASN A 171 3.37 11.66 3.57
C ASN A 171 2.95 13.02 4.11
N ASP A 172 3.82 14.03 4.07
CA ASP A 172 3.51 15.40 4.48
C ASP A 172 2.38 15.99 3.63
N HIS A 173 2.48 15.88 2.30
CA HIS A 173 1.41 16.31 1.39
C HIS A 173 0.07 15.61 1.68
N GLN A 174 0.10 14.30 1.95
CA GLN A 174 -1.12 13.54 2.30
C GLN A 174 -1.71 13.95 3.64
N LEU A 175 -0.87 14.28 4.63
CA LEU A 175 -1.31 14.77 5.92
C LEU A 175 -1.98 16.14 5.79
N GLN A 176 -1.35 17.07 5.07
CA GLN A 176 -1.90 18.39 4.79
C GLN A 176 -3.26 18.31 4.08
N LEU A 177 -3.36 17.47 3.04
CA LEU A 177 -4.63 17.22 2.34
C LEU A 177 -5.69 16.63 3.28
N SER A 178 -5.28 15.71 4.17
CA SER A 178 -6.21 15.09 5.12
C SER A 178 -6.77 16.10 6.10
N VAL A 179 -5.94 17.06 6.54
CA VAL A 179 -6.36 18.17 7.42
C VAL A 179 -7.30 19.11 6.66
N GLU A 180 -6.94 19.52 5.44
CA GLU A 180 -7.76 20.39 4.60
C GLU A 180 -9.16 19.79 4.34
N MET A 181 -9.23 18.53 3.91
CA MET A 181 -10.50 17.83 3.67
C MET A 181 -11.30 17.57 4.96
N GLN A 182 -10.63 17.48 6.11
CA GLN A 182 -11.30 17.34 7.40
C GLN A 182 -11.99 18.64 7.80
N MET A 183 -11.44 19.81 7.47
CA MET A 183 -12.08 21.09 7.74
C MET A 183 -13.45 21.20 7.08
N TRP A 184 -13.62 20.67 5.87
CA TRP A 184 -14.92 20.66 5.17
C TRP A 184 -15.98 19.80 5.85
N THR A 185 -15.59 18.82 6.67
CA THR A 185 -16.56 18.05 7.46
C THR A 185 -17.04 18.80 8.69
N VAL A 186 -16.23 19.74 9.21
CA VAL A 186 -16.57 20.58 10.37
C VAL A 186 -17.32 21.83 9.91
N GLU A 187 -16.86 22.45 8.83
CA GLU A 187 -17.43 23.66 8.23
C GLU A 187 -17.68 23.45 6.74
N PRO A 188 -18.78 22.75 6.35
CA PRO A 188 -19.10 22.48 4.95
C PRO A 188 -19.18 23.71 4.06
N ARG A 189 -19.51 24.88 4.63
CA ARG A 189 -19.56 26.17 3.91
C ARG A 189 -18.19 26.61 3.37
N GLN A 190 -17.09 26.09 3.89
CA GLN A 190 -15.74 26.35 3.36
C GLN A 190 -15.43 25.56 2.08
N LEU A 191 -16.25 24.56 1.74
CA LEU A 191 -16.12 23.83 0.49
C LEU A 191 -16.63 24.70 -0.65
N THR A 192 -15.71 25.15 -1.49
CA THR A 192 -15.99 25.93 -2.71
C THR A 192 -15.40 25.21 -3.91
N ARG A 193 -15.84 25.59 -5.11
CA ARG A 193 -15.29 25.02 -6.35
C ARG A 193 -13.78 25.21 -6.43
N ASP A 194 -13.29 26.38 -6.03
CA ASP A 194 -11.87 26.70 -6.05
C ASP A 194 -11.08 25.89 -5.01
N SER A 195 -11.61 25.74 -3.78
CA SER A 195 -10.93 24.94 -2.75
C SER A 195 -10.88 23.46 -3.14
N LEU A 196 -11.96 22.92 -3.70
CA LEU A 196 -12.00 21.55 -4.20
C LEU A 196 -11.09 21.33 -5.41
N ALA A 197 -11.06 22.26 -6.37
CA ALA A 197 -10.19 22.18 -7.54
C ALA A 197 -8.71 22.17 -7.14
N ARG A 198 -8.31 22.98 -6.15
CA ARG A 198 -6.94 22.95 -5.59
C ARG A 198 -6.62 21.60 -4.97
N VAL A 199 -7.54 21.02 -4.20
CA VAL A 199 -7.35 19.68 -3.61
C VAL A 199 -7.26 18.61 -4.68
N LEU A 200 -8.09 18.64 -5.72
CA LEU A 200 -8.01 17.68 -6.85
C LEU A 200 -6.67 17.77 -7.58
N ASN A 201 -6.15 18.97 -7.81
CA ASN A 201 -4.82 19.15 -8.41
C ASN A 201 -3.70 18.58 -7.53
N ARG A 202 -3.77 18.82 -6.21
CA ARG A 202 -2.81 18.25 -5.25
C ARG A 202 -2.94 16.72 -5.13
N LEU A 203 -4.15 16.18 -5.22
CA LEU A 203 -4.40 14.74 -5.27
C LEU A 203 -3.77 14.12 -6.53
N GLU A 204 -3.88 14.78 -7.68
CA GLU A 204 -3.26 14.30 -8.91
C GLU A 204 -1.73 14.35 -8.84
N LEU A 205 -1.15 15.41 -8.28
CA LEU A 205 0.30 15.51 -8.04
C LEU A 205 0.78 14.39 -7.11
N THR A 206 0.12 14.21 -5.96
CA THR A 206 0.48 13.14 -5.00
C THR A 206 0.29 11.74 -5.58
N ARG A 207 -0.70 11.53 -6.45
CA ARG A 207 -0.88 10.28 -7.22
C ARG A 207 0.32 10.00 -8.11
N LYS A 208 0.76 10.98 -8.92
CA LYS A 208 1.91 10.85 -9.82
C LYS A 208 3.18 10.53 -9.05
N THR A 209 3.48 11.31 -8.00
CA THR A 209 4.64 11.05 -7.12
C THR A 209 4.59 9.66 -6.50
N ALA A 210 3.41 9.21 -6.05
CA ALA A 210 3.26 7.86 -5.52
C ALA A 210 3.51 6.78 -6.58
N LEU A 211 3.05 6.97 -7.82
CA LEU A 211 3.30 6.02 -8.92
C LEU A 211 4.79 5.93 -9.27
N ASP A 212 5.47 7.06 -9.41
CA ASP A 212 6.90 7.11 -9.71
C ASP A 212 7.70 6.41 -8.60
N LEU A 213 7.37 6.69 -7.34
CA LEU A 213 7.97 6.03 -6.19
C LEU A 213 7.72 4.52 -6.21
N VAL A 214 6.47 4.09 -6.44
CA VAL A 214 6.11 2.67 -6.47
C VAL A 214 6.80 1.92 -7.60
N LEU A 215 7.04 2.56 -8.75
CA LEU A 215 7.82 1.97 -9.83
C LEU A 215 9.24 1.60 -9.38
N VAL A 216 9.90 2.48 -8.62
CA VAL A 216 11.23 2.22 -8.02
C VAL A 216 11.16 1.10 -6.98
N LEU A 217 10.10 1.06 -6.18
CA LEU A 217 9.92 0.04 -5.15
C LEU A 217 9.62 -1.35 -5.76
N ILE A 218 8.86 -1.41 -6.85
CA ILE A 218 8.54 -2.67 -7.54
C ILE A 218 9.73 -3.19 -8.32
N HIS A 219 10.52 -2.32 -8.95
CA HIS A 219 11.71 -2.74 -9.68
C HIS A 219 12.92 -2.88 -8.76
N ASP A 220 13.46 -1.77 -8.29
CA ASP A 220 14.80 -1.70 -7.71
C ASP A 220 14.86 -2.31 -6.31
N LEU A 221 13.91 -1.96 -5.44
CA LEU A 221 13.86 -2.56 -4.11
C LEU A 221 13.64 -4.07 -4.18
N ASN A 222 12.66 -4.53 -4.97
CA ASN A 222 12.40 -5.98 -5.06
C ASN A 222 13.58 -6.73 -5.67
N PHE A 223 14.25 -6.17 -6.69
CA PHE A 223 15.45 -6.79 -7.24
C PHE A 223 16.53 -6.94 -6.16
N HIS A 224 16.88 -5.86 -5.46
CA HIS A 224 17.94 -5.90 -4.45
C HIS A 224 17.57 -6.76 -3.24
N VAL A 225 16.33 -6.69 -2.76
CA VAL A 225 15.86 -7.55 -1.67
C VAL A 225 15.91 -9.02 -2.08
N ARG A 226 15.44 -9.36 -3.28
CA ARG A 226 15.41 -10.76 -3.75
C ARG A 226 16.79 -11.30 -4.08
N LYS A 227 17.71 -10.44 -4.52
CA LYS A 227 19.10 -10.80 -4.82
C LYS A 227 19.92 -11.06 -3.54
N ASN A 228 19.71 -10.24 -2.51
CA ASN A 228 20.55 -10.25 -1.31
C ASN A 228 19.95 -11.04 -0.14
N PHE A 229 18.64 -11.30 -0.15
CA PHE A 229 17.94 -11.96 0.96
C PHE A 229 17.04 -13.08 0.47
N THR A 230 16.93 -14.13 1.28
CA THR A 230 15.88 -15.12 1.18
C THR A 230 14.55 -14.57 1.70
N GLN A 231 13.45 -15.16 1.25
CA GLN A 231 12.10 -14.82 1.75
C GLN A 231 12.02 -14.90 3.30
N LYS A 232 12.68 -15.89 3.92
CA LYS A 232 12.70 -16.05 5.39
C LYS A 232 13.42 -14.89 6.10
N GLU A 233 14.52 -14.41 5.53
CA GLU A 233 15.29 -13.29 6.09
C GLU A 233 14.51 -11.97 5.96
N THR A 234 13.92 -11.69 4.79
CA THR A 234 13.07 -10.51 4.61
C THR A 234 11.88 -10.54 5.57
N TRP A 235 11.24 -11.70 5.74
CA TRP A 235 10.15 -11.85 6.70
C TRP A 235 10.58 -11.62 8.15
N LYS A 236 11.82 -12.00 8.51
CA LYS A 236 12.39 -11.70 9.83
C LYS A 236 12.57 -10.19 10.00
N VAL A 237 13.10 -9.50 8.99
CA VAL A 237 13.27 -8.04 9.00
C VAL A 237 11.94 -7.31 9.18
N ILE A 238 10.89 -7.71 8.44
CA ILE A 238 9.57 -7.09 8.54
C ILE A 238 8.90 -7.38 9.89
N LYS A 239 9.16 -8.56 10.48
CA LYS A 239 8.67 -8.92 11.83
C LYS A 239 9.43 -8.20 12.95
N ASP A 240 10.70 -7.88 12.75
CA ASP A 240 11.51 -7.14 13.70
C ASP A 240 10.92 -5.73 13.87
N ARG A 241 10.56 -5.39 15.12
CA ARG A 241 9.74 -4.23 15.49
C ARG A 241 10.11 -2.96 14.72
N ILE A 242 9.14 -2.41 13.98
CA ILE A 242 9.05 -0.96 13.81
C ILE A 242 8.84 -0.40 15.23
N PRO A 243 9.75 0.43 15.78
CA PRO A 243 9.57 0.99 17.11
C PRO A 243 8.26 1.78 17.13
N TRP A 244 7.33 1.43 18.02
CA TRP A 244 6.03 2.12 18.14
C TRP A 244 6.21 3.64 18.37
N GLU A 245 7.33 4.03 18.98
CA GLU A 245 7.76 5.41 19.22
C GLU A 245 8.11 6.18 17.93
N LYS A 246 8.42 5.50 16.82
CA LYS A 246 8.67 6.12 15.50
C LYS A 246 7.43 6.15 14.62
N VAL A 247 6.32 5.67 15.15
CA VAL A 247 5.00 5.56 14.53
C VAL A 247 4.06 6.59 15.20
N ASN A 248 4.63 7.64 15.81
CA ASN A 248 3.90 8.69 16.53
C ASN A 248 2.94 9.50 15.64
N ASP A 249 3.16 9.49 14.32
CA ASP A 249 2.25 10.11 13.33
C ASP A 249 1.11 9.17 12.90
N PHE A 250 1.11 7.92 13.37
CA PHE A 250 -0.03 7.03 13.20
C PHE A 250 -0.97 7.24 14.38
N PRO A 251 -2.26 7.52 14.14
CA PRO A 251 -3.18 7.73 15.24
C PRO A 251 -3.29 6.44 16.07
N LYS A 252 -3.58 6.55 17.37
CA LYS A 252 -3.70 5.41 18.29
C LYS A 252 -4.77 4.40 17.79
N TYR A 253 -4.36 3.24 17.25
CA TYR A 253 -5.19 2.39 16.35
C TYR A 253 -5.45 0.97 16.89
N ARG A 254 -6.57 0.73 17.58
CA ARG A 254 -7.18 -0.63 17.64
C ARG A 254 -8.21 -0.85 16.52
N GLY A 255 -9.07 0.14 16.25
CA GLY A 255 -10.14 0.01 15.26
C GLY A 255 -9.71 0.20 13.79
N ARG A 256 -8.80 1.14 13.51
CA ARG A 256 -8.44 1.44 12.11
C ARG A 256 -7.27 0.61 11.56
N ARG A 257 -6.54 -0.14 12.40
CA ARG A 257 -5.62 -1.20 11.93
C ARG A 257 -6.40 -2.34 11.28
N PHE A 258 -7.50 -2.75 11.92
CA PHE A 258 -8.40 -3.75 11.34
C PHE A 258 -9.01 -3.25 10.02
N ARG A 259 -9.42 -1.98 9.94
CA ARG A 259 -9.94 -1.37 8.70
C ARG A 259 -8.89 -1.33 7.59
N VAL A 260 -7.66 -0.94 7.90
CA VAL A 260 -6.52 -0.95 6.96
C VAL A 260 -6.28 -2.37 6.44
N LEU A 261 -6.12 -3.35 7.34
CA LEU A 261 -5.89 -4.74 6.94
C LEU A 261 -7.05 -5.32 6.12
N THR A 262 -8.29 -5.14 6.58
CA THR A 262 -9.47 -5.64 5.83
C THR A 262 -9.61 -4.97 4.48
N SER A 263 -9.31 -3.68 4.36
CA SER A 263 -9.36 -2.97 3.07
C SER A 263 -8.25 -3.38 2.14
N LEU A 264 -7.04 -3.62 2.66
CA LEU A 264 -5.94 -4.18 1.89
C LEU A 264 -6.29 -5.55 1.34
N VAL A 265 -6.85 -6.44 2.16
CA VAL A 265 -7.29 -7.77 1.69
C VAL A 265 -8.45 -7.68 0.71
N ALA A 266 -9.42 -6.78 0.94
CA ALA A 266 -10.58 -6.63 0.08
C ALA A 266 -10.22 -6.09 -1.31
N GLY A 267 -9.22 -5.22 -1.41
CA GLY A 267 -8.71 -4.70 -2.68
C GLY A 267 -8.06 -5.76 -3.59
N ILE A 268 -7.73 -6.93 -3.04
CA ILE A 268 -7.24 -8.07 -3.85
C ILE A 268 -8.44 -8.79 -4.48
N PRO A 269 -8.40 -9.13 -5.79
CA PRO A 269 -9.42 -9.95 -6.44
C PRO A 269 -9.70 -11.25 -5.66
N LYS A 270 -10.99 -11.59 -5.46
CA LYS A 270 -11.40 -12.74 -4.64
C LYS A 270 -10.71 -14.04 -5.01
N SER A 271 -10.54 -14.28 -6.31
CA SER A 271 -9.86 -15.46 -6.88
C SER A 271 -8.39 -15.56 -6.50
N GLU A 272 -7.73 -14.45 -6.19
CA GLU A 272 -6.28 -14.39 -5.94
C GLU A 272 -5.93 -14.25 -4.46
N ARG A 273 -6.89 -13.85 -3.60
CA ARG A 273 -6.66 -13.53 -2.18
C ARG A 273 -5.88 -14.61 -1.44
N ALA A 274 -6.31 -15.87 -1.54
CA ALA A 274 -5.67 -16.96 -0.81
C ALA A 274 -4.20 -17.12 -1.20
N ILE A 275 -3.87 -16.95 -2.49
CA ILE A 275 -2.50 -17.08 -3.00
C ILE A 275 -1.67 -15.87 -2.57
N ARG A 276 -2.18 -14.66 -2.79
CA ARG A 276 -1.53 -13.38 -2.44
C ARG A 276 -1.22 -13.28 -0.95
N LEU A 277 -2.16 -13.72 -0.09
CA LEU A 277 -1.97 -13.73 1.36
C LEU A 277 -0.90 -14.71 1.83
N ARG A 278 -0.65 -15.81 1.10
CA ARG A 278 0.47 -16.72 1.41
C ARG A 278 1.83 -16.09 1.15
N SER A 279 1.88 -15.12 0.22
CA SER A 279 3.11 -14.41 -0.17
C SER A 279 3.45 -13.27 0.78
N LEU A 280 2.46 -12.79 1.55
CA LEU A 280 2.66 -11.81 2.61
C LEU A 280 3.43 -12.41 3.79
N VAL A 281 4.13 -11.53 4.51
CA VAL A 281 4.72 -11.88 5.79
C VAL A 281 3.63 -12.45 6.70
N PRO A 282 3.85 -13.60 7.37
CA PRO A 282 2.93 -14.11 8.37
C PRO A 282 2.88 -13.15 9.56
N ALA A 283 2.03 -12.13 9.47
CA ALA A 283 1.77 -11.18 10.54
C ALA A 283 0.76 -11.80 11.52
N PRO A 284 0.81 -11.46 12.81
CA PRO A 284 -0.29 -11.73 13.72
C PRO A 284 -1.47 -10.87 13.26
N PHE A 285 -2.27 -11.44 12.37
CA PHE A 285 -3.56 -10.90 12.04
C PHE A 285 -4.42 -10.93 13.31
N PRO A 286 -5.21 -9.88 13.57
CA PRO A 286 -6.07 -9.83 14.77
C PRO A 286 -7.14 -10.94 14.77
N LEU A 287 -7.34 -11.60 13.62
CA LEU A 287 -8.24 -12.73 13.42
C LEU A 287 -7.52 -13.80 12.57
N PRO A 288 -7.93 -15.08 12.65
CA PRO A 288 -7.48 -16.10 11.70
C PRO A 288 -7.74 -15.69 10.25
N ILE A 289 -6.84 -16.04 9.32
CA ILE A 289 -6.94 -15.69 7.89
C ILE A 289 -8.32 -16.04 7.28
N PRO A 290 -8.91 -17.23 7.51
CA PRO A 290 -10.23 -17.55 6.97
C PRO A 290 -11.32 -16.57 7.45
N LEU A 291 -11.25 -16.15 8.71
CA LEU A 291 -12.19 -15.18 9.27
C LEU A 291 -11.97 -13.79 8.67
N ILE A 292 -10.72 -13.39 8.42
CA ILE A 292 -10.41 -12.14 7.71
C ILE A 292 -10.97 -12.17 6.29
N LEU A 293 -10.77 -13.25 5.55
CA LEU A 293 -11.30 -13.41 4.20
C LEU A 293 -12.83 -13.34 4.17
N LEU A 294 -13.50 -13.83 5.22
CA LEU A 294 -14.95 -13.75 5.36
C LEU A 294 -15.43 -12.32 5.64
N VAL A 295 -14.79 -11.62 6.58
CA VAL A 295 -15.28 -10.32 7.05
C VAL A 295 -14.76 -9.14 6.23
N CYS A 296 -13.64 -9.28 5.51
CA CYS A 296 -12.99 -8.16 4.82
C CYS A 296 -13.92 -7.51 3.79
N ASP A 297 -14.65 -8.31 3.02
CA ASP A 297 -15.61 -7.81 2.02
C ASP A 297 -16.73 -6.99 2.65
N ILE A 298 -17.30 -7.51 3.74
CA ILE A 298 -18.42 -6.87 4.43
C ILE A 298 -17.96 -5.52 4.99
N PHE A 299 -16.80 -5.49 5.64
CA PHE A 299 -16.25 -4.26 6.23
C PHE A 299 -15.84 -3.27 5.14
N HIS A 300 -15.12 -3.71 4.12
CA HIS A 300 -14.68 -2.84 3.03
C HIS A 300 -15.87 -2.24 2.29
N ARG A 301 -16.85 -3.07 1.92
CA ARG A 301 -18.04 -2.61 1.22
C ARG A 301 -18.84 -1.60 2.05
N ARG A 302 -19.07 -1.90 3.33
CA ARG A 302 -19.90 -1.07 4.21
C ARG A 302 -19.24 0.27 4.56
N TYR A 303 -17.95 0.25 4.86
CA TYR A 303 -17.26 1.41 5.45
C TYR A 303 -16.45 2.23 4.44
N PHE A 304 -16.22 1.71 3.23
CA PHE A 304 -15.42 2.37 2.20
C PHE A 304 -16.13 2.43 0.85
N GLU A 305 -16.42 1.27 0.24
CA GLU A 305 -16.90 1.21 -1.15
C GLU A 305 -18.29 1.83 -1.33
N ALA A 306 -19.30 1.38 -0.58
CA ALA A 306 -20.68 1.84 -0.74
C ALA A 306 -20.87 3.34 -0.42
N PRO A 307 -20.21 3.92 0.61
CA PRO A 307 -20.21 5.36 0.81
C PRO A 307 -19.66 6.15 -0.40
N LEU A 308 -18.51 5.75 -0.95
CA LEU A 308 -17.89 6.44 -2.09
C LEU A 308 -18.71 6.26 -3.37
N GLN A 309 -19.22 5.05 -3.61
CA GLN A 309 -20.04 4.77 -4.79
C GLN A 309 -21.32 5.61 -4.84
N ARG A 310 -21.93 5.90 -3.67
CA ARG A 310 -23.09 6.80 -3.61
C ARG A 310 -22.75 8.21 -4.08
N VAL A 311 -21.56 8.72 -3.75
CA VAL A 311 -21.09 10.03 -4.22
C VAL A 311 -20.85 10.00 -5.72
N ILE A 312 -20.23 8.93 -6.23
CA ILE A 312 -19.98 8.75 -7.67
C ILE A 312 -21.29 8.78 -8.46
N VAL A 313 -22.26 7.95 -8.07
CA VAL A 313 -23.58 7.89 -8.72
C VAL A 313 -24.34 9.22 -8.64
N ALA A 314 -24.25 9.93 -7.51
CA ALA A 314 -24.86 11.26 -7.36
C ALA A 314 -24.21 12.32 -8.27
N GLY A 315 -22.90 12.22 -8.53
CA GLY A 315 -22.20 13.08 -9.48
C GLY A 315 -22.53 12.77 -10.95
N GLU A 316 -22.77 11.51 -11.29
CA GLU A 316 -23.22 11.10 -12.62
C GLU A 316 -24.63 11.60 -12.93
N GLY A 317 -25.55 11.47 -11.97
CA GLY A 317 -26.93 11.97 -12.11
C GLY A 317 -27.07 13.49 -12.14
N SER A 318 -26.03 14.23 -11.74
CA SER A 318 -25.98 15.70 -11.82
C SER A 318 -25.52 16.20 -13.21
N SER A 319 -25.17 15.31 -14.15
CA SER A 319 -24.67 15.66 -15.48
C SER A 319 -25.76 15.65 -16.59
N THR A 320 -27.02 15.40 -16.22
CA THR A 320 -28.22 15.45 -17.08
C THR A 320 -29.08 16.65 -16.74
#